data_AF-M5FRF0-F1
#
_entry.id   AF-M5FRF0-F1
#
_cell.length_a   1.000
_cell.length_b   1.000
_cell.length_c   1.000
_cell.angle_alpha   90.00
_cell.angle_beta   90.00
_cell.angle_gamma   90.00
#
_symmetry.space_group_name_H-M   'P 1'
#
loop_
_entity.id
_entity.type
_entity.pdbx_description
1 polymer ?
#
loop_
_entity_poly.entity_id
_entity_poly.type
_entity_poly.pdbx_seq_one_letter_code
_entity_poly.pdbx_strand_id
1 'polypeptide(L)'
;MCGFMKAGDPTMTCGIYTTKTYDLIRHRVAHLYYECLVSELDEIPPGGGLVFGGFHVELPTCPTCGKTFTRYDSLQRHGKRTDTACFAPNFERYSGERENKVRRLEILRRELEKNVGMQYWINTPQPLPKTVKAKVGIRNGGPGLGSCVLEILSVEETYAPRYEFTTVKDGKELQVRLLDHNEPGGIPFYRPMKGSYDPNPNGKGLVLPPADA
;
A
#
# COMPACT_ATOMS: atom_id res chain seq x y z
N MET A 1 14.96 6.62 2.59
CA MET A 1 13.55 6.84 2.98
C MET A 1 12.60 6.01 2.12
N CYS A 2 11.31 5.93 2.49
CA CYS A 2 10.28 5.29 1.68
C CYS A 2 10.23 5.88 0.26
N GLY A 3 10.15 7.21 0.16
CA GLY A 3 10.16 7.94 -1.10
C GLY A 3 8.87 7.80 -1.92
N PHE A 4 7.82 7.22 -1.35
CA PHE A 4 6.54 7.08 -2.04
C PHE A 4 5.78 8.41 -2.06
N MET A 5 5.27 8.82 -3.21
CA MET A 5 4.56 10.10 -3.36
C MET A 5 3.09 9.98 -2.95
N LYS A 6 2.52 11.10 -2.50
CA LYS A 6 1.07 11.20 -2.32
C LYS A 6 0.41 11.19 -3.69
N ALA A 7 -0.65 10.41 -3.83
CA ALA A 7 -1.36 10.33 -5.10
C ALA A 7 -1.91 11.70 -5.50
N GLY A 8 -1.65 12.11 -6.75
CA GLY A 8 -2.03 13.43 -7.29
C GLY A 8 -1.21 14.62 -6.77
N ASP A 9 -0.23 14.42 -5.88
CA ASP A 9 0.55 15.49 -5.27
C ASP A 9 2.05 15.10 -5.16
N PRO A 10 2.87 15.45 -6.17
CA PRO A 10 4.30 15.12 -6.18
C PRO A 10 5.12 15.96 -5.19
N THR A 11 4.53 16.98 -4.56
CA THR A 11 5.20 17.81 -3.54
C THR A 11 5.15 17.16 -2.16
N MET A 12 4.42 16.05 -2.02
CA MET A 12 4.25 15.31 -0.78
C MET A 12 4.80 13.89 -0.89
N THR A 13 5.56 13.46 0.12
CA THR A 13 6.14 12.12 0.21
C THR A 13 5.79 11.45 1.54
N CYS A 14 5.80 10.12 1.56
CA CYS A 14 5.74 9.36 2.79
C CYS A 14 6.99 9.64 3.64
N GLY A 15 6.79 10.14 4.86
CA GLY A 15 7.85 10.52 5.80
C GLY A 15 8.44 9.34 6.60
N ILE A 16 8.08 8.12 6.25
CA ILE A 16 8.64 6.91 6.86
C ILE A 16 10.04 6.66 6.34
N TYR A 17 10.96 6.40 7.27
CA TYR A 17 12.31 5.96 6.97
C TYR A 17 12.69 4.79 7.88
N THR A 18 13.57 3.94 7.38
CA THR A 18 14.14 2.83 8.13
C THR A 18 15.61 2.70 7.73
N THR A 19 16.41 2.05 8.58
CA THR A 19 17.82 1.75 8.27
C THR A 19 17.97 0.53 7.37
N LYS A 20 16.90 -0.26 7.19
CA LYS A 20 16.93 -1.53 6.48
C LYS A 20 16.05 -1.49 5.24
N THR A 21 16.64 -1.78 4.08
CA THR A 21 15.95 -1.74 2.78
C THR A 21 14.72 -2.64 2.73
N TYR A 22 14.78 -3.83 3.33
CA TYR A 22 13.64 -4.76 3.33
C TYR A 22 12.42 -4.20 4.09
N ASP A 23 12.61 -3.34 5.09
CA ASP A 23 11.51 -2.71 5.81
C ASP A 23 10.81 -1.66 4.95
N LEU A 24 11.56 -0.92 4.12
CA LEU A 24 10.98 0.02 3.15
C LEU A 24 10.16 -0.72 2.09
N ILE A 25 10.68 -1.84 1.58
CA ILE A 25 9.99 -2.69 0.60
C ILE A 25 8.65 -3.18 1.16
N ARG A 26 8.66 -3.68 2.41
CA ARG A 26 7.44 -4.13 3.09
C ARG A 26 6.48 -2.98 3.37
N HIS A 27 7.00 -1.82 3.77
CA HIS A 27 6.19 -0.64 4.04
C HIS A 27 5.46 -0.14 2.78
N ARG A 28 6.10 -0.20 1.60
CA ARG A 28 5.47 0.19 0.32
C ARG A 28 4.28 -0.69 -0.07
N VAL A 29 4.22 -1.94 0.39
CA VAL A 29 3.02 -2.80 0.24
C VAL A 29 1.82 -2.17 0.97
N ALA A 30 2.03 -1.41 2.04
CA ALA A 30 0.93 -0.71 2.72
C ALA A 30 0.31 0.40 1.85
N HIS A 31 1.11 1.08 1.01
CA HIS A 31 0.59 2.04 0.04
C HIS A 31 -0.24 1.33 -1.05
N LEU A 32 0.22 0.17 -1.53
CA LEU A 32 -0.56 -0.63 -2.47
C LEU A 32 -1.87 -1.11 -1.85
N TYR A 33 -1.83 -1.60 -0.61
CA TYR A 33 -3.02 -2.04 0.10
C TYR A 33 -4.04 -0.91 0.27
N TYR A 34 -3.59 0.29 0.61
CA TYR A 34 -4.46 1.46 0.64
C TYR A 34 -5.13 1.71 -0.72
N GLU A 35 -4.38 1.62 -1.81
CA GLU A 35 -4.94 1.79 -3.15
C GLU A 35 -5.96 0.70 -3.50
N CYS A 36 -5.70 -0.56 -3.13
CA CYS A 36 -6.66 -1.65 -3.29
C CYS A 36 -7.95 -1.41 -2.50
N LEU A 37 -7.85 -0.94 -1.25
CA LEU A 37 -9.03 -0.63 -0.42
C LEU A 37 -9.89 0.47 -1.06
N VAL A 38 -9.26 1.53 -1.53
CA VAL A 38 -9.93 2.63 -2.23
C VAL A 38 -10.58 2.15 -3.52
N SER A 39 -9.87 1.30 -4.29
CA SER A 39 -10.39 0.73 -5.53
C SER A 39 -11.56 -0.23 -5.28
N GLU A 40 -11.52 -1.07 -4.24
CA GLU A 40 -12.62 -1.99 -3.91
C GLU A 40 -13.88 -1.26 -3.40
N LEU A 41 -13.72 -0.10 -2.78
CA LEU A 41 -14.83 0.72 -2.30
C LEU A 41 -15.36 1.71 -3.35
N ASP A 42 -14.71 1.81 -4.52
CA ASP A 42 -14.99 2.82 -5.55
C ASP A 42 -14.89 4.27 -5.00
N GLU A 43 -14.03 4.47 -3.99
CA GLU A 43 -13.86 5.74 -3.26
C GLU A 43 -12.60 6.48 -3.72
N ILE A 44 -12.48 6.73 -5.03
CA ILE A 44 -11.27 7.36 -5.59
C ILE A 44 -11.02 8.71 -4.90
N PRO A 45 -9.80 8.98 -4.42
CA PRO A 45 -9.56 10.13 -3.56
C PRO A 45 -9.78 11.43 -4.34
N PRO A 46 -10.21 12.52 -3.66
CA PRO A 46 -10.32 13.84 -4.27
C PRO A 46 -8.98 14.21 -4.94
N GLY A 47 -9.00 14.43 -6.27
CA GLY A 47 -7.81 14.66 -7.08
C GLY A 47 -7.44 13.53 -8.05
N GLY A 48 -8.18 12.41 -8.05
CA GLY A 48 -8.12 11.39 -9.13
C GLY A 48 -6.80 10.61 -9.22
N GLY A 49 -5.97 10.68 -8.17
CA GLY A 49 -4.65 10.07 -8.17
C GLY A 49 -4.71 8.63 -7.65
N LEU A 50 -4.30 7.69 -8.48
CA LEU A 50 -3.81 6.38 -8.08
C LEU A 50 -2.32 6.33 -8.44
N VAL A 51 -1.47 5.77 -7.59
CA VAL A 51 -0.04 5.67 -7.88
C VAL A 51 0.26 4.38 -8.67
N PHE A 52 -0.42 3.30 -8.31
CA PHE A 52 -0.33 2.02 -9.01
C PHE A 52 -1.38 1.88 -10.12
N GLY A 53 -2.22 2.89 -10.34
CA GLY A 53 -3.19 2.91 -11.43
C GLY A 53 -4.32 1.88 -11.28
N GLY A 54 -4.71 1.58 -10.05
CA GLY A 54 -5.75 0.57 -9.79
C GLY A 54 -5.23 -0.86 -9.96
N PHE A 55 -3.92 -1.05 -9.81
CA PHE A 55 -3.31 -2.38 -9.82
C PHE A 55 -3.96 -3.27 -8.75
N HIS A 56 -4.58 -4.36 -9.20
CA HIS A 56 -5.21 -5.33 -8.32
C HIS A 56 -4.22 -6.43 -7.96
N VAL A 57 -4.05 -6.66 -6.66
CA VAL A 57 -3.24 -7.77 -6.15
C VAL A 57 -4.03 -8.61 -5.17
N GLU A 58 -3.87 -9.92 -5.26
CA GLU A 58 -4.41 -10.86 -4.29
C GLU A 58 -3.54 -10.89 -3.04
N LEU A 59 -3.88 -10.03 -2.08
CA LEU A 59 -3.23 -10.02 -0.77
C LEU A 59 -3.75 -11.17 0.12
N PRO A 60 -2.89 -11.74 0.98
CA PRO A 60 -3.29 -12.78 1.93
C PRO A 60 -4.54 -12.38 2.71
N THR A 61 -5.64 -13.13 2.53
CA THR A 61 -6.94 -12.83 3.14
C THR A 61 -7.39 -14.00 3.99
N CYS A 62 -7.91 -13.73 5.18
CA CYS A 62 -8.45 -14.77 6.05
C CYS A 62 -9.75 -15.32 5.46
N PRO A 63 -9.86 -16.63 5.17
CA PRO A 63 -11.07 -17.21 4.60
C PRO A 63 -12.26 -17.16 5.56
N THR A 64 -12.00 -17.09 6.87
CA THR A 64 -13.04 -17.10 7.90
C THR A 64 -13.61 -15.71 8.18
N CYS A 65 -12.77 -14.66 8.21
CA CYS A 65 -13.20 -13.30 8.55
C CYS A 65 -13.13 -12.29 7.41
N GLY A 66 -12.61 -12.68 6.24
CA GLY A 66 -12.49 -11.80 5.08
C GLY A 66 -11.47 -10.67 5.28
N LYS A 67 -10.72 -10.66 6.39
CA LYS A 67 -9.70 -9.64 6.64
C LYS A 67 -8.49 -9.87 5.75
N THR A 68 -8.09 -8.83 5.03
CA THR A 68 -6.88 -8.80 4.20
C THR A 68 -5.66 -8.39 5.02
N PHE A 69 -4.50 -8.94 4.69
CA PHE A 69 -3.22 -8.68 5.34
C PHE A 69 -2.18 -8.34 4.28
N THR A 70 -1.31 -7.37 4.57
CA THR A 70 -0.16 -7.06 3.71
C THR A 70 0.93 -8.12 3.72
N ARG A 71 0.85 -9.12 4.63
CA ARG A 71 1.85 -10.16 4.83
C ARG A 71 1.24 -11.49 5.27
N TYR A 72 1.84 -12.58 4.81
CA TYR A 72 1.41 -13.94 5.13
C TYR A 72 1.63 -14.32 6.60
N ASP A 73 2.74 -13.89 7.22
CA ASP A 73 3.02 -14.16 8.64
C ASP A 73 2.00 -13.50 9.58
N SER A 74 1.46 -12.35 9.20
CA SER A 74 0.37 -11.67 9.92
C SER A 74 -0.94 -12.46 9.81
N LEU A 75 -1.27 -13.00 8.64
CA LEU A 75 -2.40 -13.91 8.46
C LEU A 75 -2.24 -15.19 9.31
N GLN A 76 -1.05 -15.80 9.29
CA GLN A 76 -0.76 -16.99 10.10
C GLN A 76 -0.93 -16.73 11.61
N ARG A 77 -0.41 -15.62 12.11
CA ARG A 77 -0.58 -15.23 13.52
C ARG A 77 -2.03 -14.88 13.85
N HIS A 78 -2.78 -14.33 12.90
CA HIS A 78 -4.21 -14.09 13.05
C HIS A 78 -4.98 -15.41 13.19
N GLY A 79 -4.73 -16.39 12.32
CA GLY A 79 -5.42 -17.70 12.36
C GLY A 79 -5.03 -18.58 13.55
N LYS A 80 -3.82 -18.43 14.09
CA LYS A 80 -3.36 -19.20 15.26
C LYS A 80 -3.90 -18.69 16.60
N ARG A 81 -4.43 -17.48 16.66
CA ARG A 81 -5.00 -16.92 17.91
C ARG A 81 -6.43 -17.46 18.08
N THR A 82 -6.55 -18.53 18.84
CA THR A 82 -7.79 -19.25 19.15
C THR A 82 -8.81 -18.43 19.95
N ASP A 83 -8.38 -17.33 20.60
CA ASP A 83 -9.17 -16.81 21.72
C ASP A 83 -9.84 -15.46 21.43
N THR A 84 -9.38 -14.66 20.45
CA THR A 84 -9.92 -13.29 20.23
C THR A 84 -9.63 -12.64 18.86
N ALA A 85 -8.75 -13.16 18.01
CA ALA A 85 -8.26 -12.38 16.85
C ALA A 85 -9.08 -12.58 15.56
N CYS A 86 -9.73 -13.73 15.41
CA CYS A 86 -10.64 -14.03 14.30
C CYS A 86 -12.08 -14.11 14.83
N PHE A 87 -12.61 -13.00 15.36
CA PHE A 87 -14.06 -12.85 15.56
C PHE A 87 -14.72 -12.57 14.21
N ALA A 88 -14.80 -13.58 13.35
CA ALA A 88 -15.89 -13.63 12.41
C ALA A 88 -16.65 -14.95 12.61
N PRO A 89 -17.96 -14.89 12.84
CA PRO A 89 -18.83 -16.04 12.64
C PRO A 89 -18.67 -16.48 11.20
N ASN A 90 -18.46 -17.77 10.96
CA ASN A 90 -18.47 -18.41 9.65
C ASN A 90 -19.37 -17.60 8.68
N PHE A 91 -18.84 -17.11 7.56
CA PHE A 91 -19.70 -16.51 6.52
C PHE A 91 -20.75 -17.51 6.02
N GLU A 92 -20.55 -18.81 6.26
CA GLU A 92 -21.54 -19.88 6.07
C GLU A 92 -22.73 -19.86 7.04
N ARG A 93 -22.69 -19.05 8.12
CA ARG A 93 -23.78 -18.95 9.12
C ARG A 93 -24.86 -17.91 8.78
N TYR A 94 -24.69 -17.12 7.70
CA TYR A 94 -25.62 -16.06 7.33
C TYR A 94 -26.32 -16.35 6.00
N SER A 95 -27.62 -16.06 5.98
CA SER A 95 -28.59 -16.59 5.02
C SER A 95 -28.68 -15.85 3.69
N GLY A 96 -27.79 -14.88 3.38
CA GLY A 96 -27.89 -14.15 2.11
C GLY A 96 -26.59 -13.51 1.61
N GLU A 97 -26.33 -13.64 0.30
CA GLU A 97 -25.20 -13.03 -0.43
C GLU A 97 -25.13 -11.50 -0.23
N ARG A 98 -26.29 -10.84 -0.14
CA ARG A 98 -26.40 -9.39 0.11
C ARG A 98 -25.86 -9.00 1.49
N GLU A 99 -26.17 -9.75 2.54
CA GLU A 99 -25.69 -9.47 3.90
C GLU A 99 -24.17 -9.66 3.98
N ASN A 100 -23.66 -10.71 3.35
CA ASN A 100 -22.22 -10.98 3.23
C ASN A 100 -21.50 -9.82 2.51
N LYS A 101 -22.08 -9.29 1.43
CA LYS A 101 -21.54 -8.13 0.70
C LYS A 101 -21.50 -6.87 1.57
N VAL A 102 -22.58 -6.55 2.29
CA VAL A 102 -22.64 -5.38 3.18
C VAL A 102 -21.56 -5.45 4.25
N ARG A 103 -21.40 -6.62 4.89
CA ARG A 103 -20.39 -6.81 5.92
C ARG A 103 -18.96 -6.72 5.38
N ARG A 104 -18.70 -7.26 4.19
CA ARG A 104 -17.39 -7.11 3.53
C ARG A 104 -17.04 -5.63 3.33
N LEU A 105 -18.00 -4.84 2.83
CA LEU A 105 -17.80 -3.40 2.64
C LEU A 105 -17.55 -2.67 3.97
N GLU A 106 -18.23 -3.05 5.05
CA GLU A 106 -17.98 -2.49 6.38
C GLU A 106 -16.55 -2.77 6.88
N ILE A 107 -16.06 -4.00 6.68
CA ILE A 107 -14.68 -4.39 7.03
C ILE A 107 -13.68 -3.57 6.22
N LEU A 108 -13.89 -3.45 4.90
CA LEU A 108 -13.02 -2.67 4.03
C LEU A 108 -12.97 -1.20 4.45
N ARG A 109 -14.12 -0.59 4.76
CA ARG A 109 -14.19 0.80 5.26
C ARG A 109 -13.41 0.99 6.56
N ARG A 110 -13.59 0.09 7.53
CA ARG A 110 -12.84 0.16 8.80
C ARG A 110 -11.32 0.02 8.58
N GLU A 111 -10.89 -0.83 7.65
CA GLU A 111 -9.47 -0.96 7.33
C GLU A 111 -8.96 0.26 6.53
N LEU A 112 -9.78 0.88 5.69
CA LEU A 112 -9.46 2.13 4.99
C LEU A 112 -9.24 3.27 5.99
N GLU A 113 -10.18 3.48 6.93
CA GLU A 113 -10.06 4.50 7.98
C GLU A 113 -8.77 4.36 8.79
N LYS A 114 -8.42 3.12 9.18
CA LYS A 114 -7.16 2.84 9.88
C LYS A 114 -5.95 3.17 9.00
N ASN A 115 -5.97 2.77 7.72
CA ASN A 115 -4.87 3.03 6.81
C ASN A 115 -4.68 4.54 6.60
N VAL A 116 -5.76 5.29 6.39
CA VAL A 116 -5.71 6.76 6.28
C VAL A 116 -5.07 7.38 7.54
N GLY A 117 -5.48 6.95 8.74
CA GLY A 117 -4.90 7.45 9.99
C GLY A 117 -3.41 7.10 10.21
N MET A 118 -2.92 6.05 9.55
CA MET A 118 -1.50 5.65 9.58
C MET A 118 -0.64 6.38 8.56
N GLN A 119 -1.24 7.03 7.55
CA GLN A 119 -0.47 7.74 6.54
C GLN A 119 0.24 8.95 7.16
N TYR A 120 1.50 9.13 6.78
CA TYR A 120 2.32 10.23 7.25
C TYR A 120 2.99 10.91 6.06
N TRP A 121 2.36 11.98 5.61
CA TRP A 121 2.80 12.77 4.46
C TRP A 121 3.55 14.02 4.93
N ILE A 122 4.67 14.30 4.27
CA ILE A 122 5.50 15.48 4.52
C ILE A 122 5.86 16.14 3.19
N ASN A 123 6.09 17.46 3.24
CA ASN A 123 6.55 18.21 2.09
C ASN A 123 7.94 17.73 1.67
N THR A 124 8.16 17.65 0.36
CA THR A 124 9.47 17.36 -0.22
C THR A 124 9.80 18.37 -1.33
N PRO A 125 11.03 18.90 -1.39
CA PRO A 125 11.43 19.82 -2.45
C PRO A 125 11.59 19.12 -3.81
N GLN A 126 11.80 17.81 -3.81
CA GLN A 126 11.88 16.98 -5.02
C GLN A 126 11.01 15.72 -4.86
N PRO A 127 10.33 15.27 -5.93
CA PRO A 127 9.55 14.04 -5.88
C PRO A 127 10.46 12.83 -5.67
N LEU A 128 9.87 11.75 -5.14
CA LEU A 128 10.53 10.45 -4.97
C LEU A 128 11.87 10.49 -4.19
N PRO A 129 11.96 11.18 -3.04
CA PRO A 129 13.24 11.31 -2.34
C PRO A 129 13.71 9.96 -1.78
N LYS A 130 14.95 9.60 -2.09
CA LYS A 130 15.62 8.38 -1.63
C LYS A 130 16.50 8.68 -0.41
N THR A 131 17.46 9.57 -0.59
CA THR A 131 18.45 9.99 0.41
C THR A 131 18.29 11.49 0.66
N VAL A 132 18.20 11.90 1.93
CA VAL A 132 17.89 13.29 2.31
C VAL A 132 18.64 13.71 3.56
N LYS A 133 18.84 15.02 3.70
CA LYS A 133 19.08 15.66 4.99
C LYS A 133 17.74 16.07 5.57
N ALA A 134 17.46 15.62 6.79
CA ALA A 134 16.15 15.76 7.39
C ALA A 134 16.24 16.01 8.89
N LYS A 135 15.24 16.75 9.41
CA LYS A 135 14.97 16.80 10.84
C LYS A 135 14.11 15.60 11.21
N VAL A 136 14.60 14.78 12.13
CA VAL A 136 13.89 13.58 12.60
C VAL A 136 13.34 13.80 14.00
N GLY A 137 12.25 13.11 14.30
CA GLY A 137 11.62 13.13 15.62
C GLY A 137 11.10 11.76 16.00
N ILE A 138 10.68 11.64 17.27
CA ILE A 138 9.98 10.47 17.78
C ILE A 138 8.50 10.84 17.82
N ARG A 139 7.65 10.01 17.22
CA ARG A 139 6.20 10.24 17.25
C ARG A 139 5.66 9.74 18.59
N ASN A 140 5.07 10.62 19.40
CA ASN A 140 4.40 10.23 20.64
C ASN A 140 3.13 9.44 20.29
N GLY A 141 3.13 8.11 20.49
CA GLY A 141 1.96 7.29 20.17
C GLY A 141 2.03 5.79 20.51
N GLY A 142 3.06 5.34 21.24
CA GLY A 142 3.16 3.96 21.70
C GLY A 142 4.15 3.09 20.90
N PRO A 143 4.37 1.84 21.37
CA PRO A 143 5.43 0.96 20.86
C PRO A 143 5.24 0.63 19.38
N GLY A 144 6.26 0.93 18.56
CA GLY A 144 6.29 0.61 17.12
C GLY A 144 6.22 1.82 16.18
N LEU A 145 5.87 3.00 16.68
CA LEU A 145 5.99 4.26 15.94
C LEU A 145 7.44 4.76 16.06
N GLY A 146 8.33 4.12 15.29
CA GLY A 146 9.74 4.50 15.21
C GLY A 146 9.94 5.96 14.79
N SER A 147 11.20 6.39 14.80
CA SER A 147 11.59 7.72 14.36
C SER A 147 11.00 8.04 12.97
N CYS A 148 10.47 9.24 12.80
CA CYS A 148 9.90 9.71 11.53
C CYS A 148 10.56 11.02 11.08
N VAL A 149 10.52 11.28 9.78
CA VAL A 149 11.03 12.55 9.24
C VAL A 149 10.00 13.64 9.48
N LEU A 150 10.35 14.66 10.27
CA LEU A 150 9.49 15.81 10.51
C LEU A 150 9.57 16.82 9.36
N GLU A 151 10.75 16.99 8.80
CA GLU A 151 11.03 17.98 7.75
C GLU A 151 12.21 17.53 6.88
N ILE A 152 12.08 17.70 5.56
CA ILE A 152 13.16 17.48 4.60
C ILE A 152 13.84 18.82 4.33
N LEU A 153 15.11 18.93 4.69
CA LEU A 153 15.93 20.12 4.48
C LEU A 153 16.54 20.15 3.08
N SER A 154 17.03 18.99 2.60
CA SER A 154 17.55 18.84 1.25
C SER A 154 17.45 17.40 0.77
N VAL A 155 17.25 17.22 -0.54
CA VAL A 155 17.25 15.90 -1.19
C VAL A 155 18.61 15.70 -1.86
N GLU A 156 19.27 14.60 -1.51
CA GLU A 156 20.59 14.22 -2.05
C GLU A 156 20.44 13.25 -3.23
N GLU A 157 19.49 12.31 -3.13
CA GLU A 157 19.19 11.34 -4.18
C GLU A 157 17.68 11.12 -4.30
N THR A 158 17.22 10.80 -5.50
CA THR A 158 15.84 10.42 -5.80
C THR A 158 15.77 9.03 -6.43
N TYR A 159 14.65 8.35 -6.24
CA TYR A 159 14.33 7.16 -7.03
C TYR A 159 13.89 7.56 -8.45
N ALA A 160 14.02 6.63 -9.39
CA ALA A 160 13.36 6.74 -10.67
C ALA A 160 11.83 6.71 -10.48
N PRO A 161 11.04 7.30 -11.39
CA PRO A 161 9.58 7.21 -11.38
C PRO A 161 9.09 5.86 -11.90
N ARG A 162 9.70 4.78 -11.41
CA ARG A 162 9.43 3.39 -11.77
C ARG A 162 9.51 2.50 -10.53
N TYR A 163 8.68 1.48 -10.50
CA TYR A 163 8.64 0.49 -9.44
C TYR A 163 8.59 -0.93 -10.00
N GLU A 164 8.79 -1.91 -9.13
CA GLU A 164 8.75 -3.32 -9.48
C GLU A 164 7.99 -4.08 -8.40
N PHE A 165 7.14 -5.02 -8.83
CA PHE A 165 6.54 -6.01 -7.96
C PHE A 165 7.35 -7.29 -8.02
N THR A 166 7.70 -7.81 -6.85
CA THR A 166 8.29 -9.15 -6.74
C THR A 166 7.47 -9.96 -5.75
N THR A 167 7.33 -11.24 -6.00
CA THR A 167 6.76 -12.17 -5.03
C THR A 167 7.88 -12.99 -4.40
N VAL A 168 7.76 -13.26 -3.10
CA VAL A 168 8.71 -14.06 -2.34
C VAL A 168 7.98 -15.13 -1.54
N LYS A 169 8.73 -16.12 -1.01
CA LYS A 169 8.20 -17.28 -0.28
C LYS A 169 7.14 -18.03 -1.09
N ASP A 170 7.53 -18.50 -2.26
CA ASP A 170 6.68 -19.28 -3.18
C ASP A 170 5.40 -18.53 -3.57
N GLY A 171 5.53 -17.25 -3.90
CA GLY A 171 4.40 -16.43 -4.33
C GLY A 171 3.51 -15.86 -3.21
N LYS A 172 3.79 -16.17 -1.94
CA LYS A 172 2.88 -15.84 -0.81
C LYS A 172 3.02 -14.43 -0.24
N GLU A 173 4.14 -13.76 -0.51
CA GLU A 173 4.37 -12.38 -0.04
C GLU A 173 4.76 -11.48 -1.19
N LEU A 174 4.03 -10.38 -1.34
CA LEU A 174 4.35 -9.33 -2.31
C LEU A 174 5.38 -8.35 -1.73
N GLN A 175 6.24 -7.85 -2.60
CA GLN A 175 7.19 -6.80 -2.33
C GLN A 175 7.05 -5.69 -3.38
N VAL A 176 7.18 -4.45 -2.94
CA VAL A 176 7.17 -3.27 -3.82
C VAL A 176 8.51 -2.55 -3.71
N ARG A 177 9.27 -2.55 -4.80
CA ARG A 177 10.58 -1.90 -4.87
C ARG A 177 10.50 -0.67 -5.77
N LEU A 178 11.06 0.45 -5.32
CA LEU A 178 11.31 1.60 -6.19
C LEU A 178 12.68 1.43 -6.82
N LEU A 179 12.79 1.72 -8.11
CA LEU A 179 14.03 1.55 -8.87
C LEU A 179 14.88 2.81 -8.81
N ASP A 180 16.20 2.63 -8.87
CA ASP A 180 17.13 3.72 -9.08
C ASP A 180 17.16 4.16 -10.56
N HIS A 181 17.68 5.36 -10.82
CA HIS A 181 17.75 5.93 -12.19
C HIS A 181 18.53 5.05 -13.17
N ASN A 182 19.54 4.36 -12.68
CA ASN A 182 20.43 3.54 -13.51
C ASN A 182 19.92 2.12 -13.75
N GLU A 183 18.84 1.71 -13.06
CA GLU A 183 18.30 0.36 -13.21
C GLU A 183 17.36 0.27 -14.43
N PRO A 184 17.54 -0.70 -15.34
CA PRO A 184 16.60 -0.92 -16.44
C PRO A 184 15.28 -1.51 -15.94
N GLY A 185 14.23 -1.46 -16.77
CA GLY A 185 12.94 -2.12 -16.49
C GLY A 185 12.01 -1.33 -15.56
N GLY A 186 11.09 -2.05 -14.90
CA GLY A 186 10.11 -1.48 -13.98
C GLY A 186 8.86 -0.89 -14.65
N ILE A 187 7.80 -0.80 -13.84
CA ILE A 187 6.51 -0.24 -14.20
C ILE A 187 6.53 1.25 -13.88
N PRO A 188 6.19 2.14 -14.83
CA PRO A 188 6.09 3.57 -14.56
C PRO A 188 4.96 3.85 -13.56
N PHE A 189 5.14 4.85 -12.71
CA PHE A 189 4.07 5.37 -11.86
C PHE A 189 2.89 5.83 -12.73
N TYR A 190 1.66 5.54 -12.29
CA TYR A 190 0.48 5.95 -13.03
C TYR A 190 0.44 7.48 -13.16
N ARG A 191 0.18 7.96 -14.38
CA ARG A 191 0.00 9.37 -14.70
C ARG A 191 -1.39 9.55 -15.32
N PRO A 192 -2.40 10.02 -14.58
CA PRO A 192 -3.62 10.46 -15.24
C PRO A 192 -3.29 11.70 -16.08
N MET A 193 -3.46 11.61 -17.40
CA MET A 193 -3.37 12.77 -18.28
C MET A 193 -4.54 13.72 -18.00
N LYS A 194 -4.36 15.04 -18.22
CA LYS A 194 -5.43 16.03 -18.10
C LYS A 194 -6.67 15.59 -18.88
N GLY A 195 -7.79 15.40 -18.17
CA GLY A 195 -9.13 15.37 -18.78
C GLY A 195 -9.78 14.01 -19.02
N SER A 196 -9.26 12.88 -18.52
CA SER A 196 -10.01 11.61 -18.58
C SER A 196 -9.94 10.83 -17.27
N TYR A 197 -11.13 10.62 -16.70
CA TYR A 197 -11.43 9.43 -15.93
C TYR A 197 -11.69 8.32 -16.95
N ASP A 198 -10.77 7.37 -17.09
CA ASP A 198 -11.13 6.05 -17.61
C ASP A 198 -10.50 5.01 -16.66
N PRO A 199 -11.29 4.47 -15.73
CA PRO A 199 -10.78 3.67 -14.62
C PRO A 199 -10.45 2.22 -15.02
N ASN A 200 -10.38 1.92 -16.33
CA ASN A 200 -10.25 0.61 -16.99
C ASN A 200 -11.57 0.17 -17.65
N PRO A 201 -11.75 0.33 -18.97
CA PRO A 201 -12.98 -0.05 -19.66
C PRO A 201 -13.18 -1.57 -19.79
N ASN A 202 -12.18 -2.38 -19.40
CA ASN A 202 -12.19 -3.84 -19.59
C ASN A 202 -11.96 -4.68 -18.32
N GLY A 203 -11.94 -4.09 -17.11
CA GLY A 203 -11.98 -4.83 -15.84
C GLY A 203 -10.86 -5.85 -15.59
N LYS A 204 -9.80 -5.86 -16.41
CA LYS A 204 -8.62 -6.69 -16.19
C LYS A 204 -7.56 -5.80 -15.58
N GLY A 205 -7.36 -5.93 -14.27
CA GLY A 205 -6.21 -5.33 -13.59
C GLY A 205 -4.92 -5.74 -14.32
N LEU A 206 -3.86 -4.95 -14.18
CA LEU A 206 -2.55 -5.32 -14.71
C LEU A 206 -2.15 -6.66 -14.06
N VAL A 207 -2.37 -7.78 -14.75
CA VAL A 207 -1.97 -9.10 -14.27
C VAL A 207 -0.46 -9.16 -14.43
N LEU A 208 0.27 -9.41 -13.34
CA LEU A 208 1.70 -9.66 -13.44
C LEU A 208 1.92 -10.82 -14.43
N PRO A 209 2.88 -10.72 -15.36
CA PRO A 209 3.34 -11.91 -16.03
C PRO A 209 3.78 -12.93 -14.96
N PRO A 210 3.50 -14.22 -15.14
CA PRO A 210 3.99 -15.24 -14.22
C PRO A 210 5.50 -15.08 -14.05
N ALA A 211 5.98 -15.20 -12.81
CA ALA A 211 7.40 -15.34 -12.57
C ALA A 211 7.87 -16.59 -13.33
N ASP A 212 8.83 -16.38 -14.23
CA ASP A 212 9.43 -17.35 -15.17
C ASP A 212 8.85 -17.36 -16.59
N ALA A 213 9.48 -16.55 -17.46
CA ALA A 213 9.69 -16.81 -18.88
C ALA A 213 11.01 -16.19 -19.33
#